data_AF-A0A8S3A8S8-F1
#
_entry.id   AF-A0A8S3A8S8-F1
#
_cell.length_a   1.000
_cell.length_b   1.000
_cell.length_c   1.000
_cell.angle_alpha   90.00
_cell.angle_beta   90.00
_cell.angle_gamma   90.00
#
_symmetry.space_group_name_H-M   'P 1'
#
loop_
_entity.id
_entity.type
_entity.pdbx_description
1 polymer ?
#
loop_
_entity_poly.entity_id
_entity_poly.type
_entity_poly.pdbx_seq_one_letter_code
_entity_poly.pdbx_strand_id
1 'polypeptide(L)'
;IATALMTNQTLTTLDLADNKISADGAKAIATALMTNQTLTTLNLGNNQISADGATAIATALMTNQTLTTLDLGYNQISADGAKAIATALMTNQTLTTLDLADNKISADGAKAIATAL
;
A
#
# COMPACT_ATOMS: atom_id res chain seq x y z
N ILE A 1 -10.43 1.59 12.59
CA ILE A 1 -8.94 1.78 12.63
C ILE A 1 -8.49 2.98 11.80
N ALA A 2 -8.92 3.11 10.54
CA ALA A 2 -8.55 4.23 9.67
C ALA A 2 -8.77 5.63 10.30
N THR A 3 -9.95 5.89 10.89
CA THR A 3 -10.23 7.16 11.58
C THR A 3 -9.30 7.44 12.76
N ALA A 4 -8.91 6.40 13.51
CA ALA A 4 -7.96 6.55 14.60
C ALA A 4 -6.55 6.82 14.07
N LEU A 5 -6.16 6.18 12.95
CA LEU A 5 -4.87 6.40 12.30
C LEU A 5 -4.71 7.83 11.77
N MET A 6 -5.79 8.44 11.27
CA MET A 6 -5.78 9.83 10.75
C MET A 6 -5.28 10.85 11.78
N THR A 7 -5.63 10.67 13.06
CA THR A 7 -5.32 11.62 14.14
C THR A 7 -4.18 11.13 15.03
N ASN A 8 -3.70 9.90 14.84
CA ASN A 8 -2.62 9.33 15.62
C ASN A 8 -1.29 10.00 15.23
N GLN A 9 -0.57 10.49 16.26
CA GLN A 9 0.70 11.23 16.10
C GLN A 9 1.89 10.49 16.73
N THR A 10 1.74 9.22 17.10
CA THR A 10 2.78 8.47 17.81
C THR A 10 3.04 7.08 17.25
N LEU A 11 2.07 6.49 16.54
CA LEU A 11 2.16 5.15 16.01
C LEU A 11 3.05 5.14 14.76
N THR A 12 4.19 4.48 14.85
CA THR A 12 5.15 4.35 13.75
C THR A 12 4.99 3.03 12.98
N THR A 13 4.44 2.00 13.63
CA THR A 13 4.24 0.68 13.02
C THR A 13 2.80 0.23 13.23
N LEU A 14 2.16 -0.22 12.16
CA LEU A 14 0.82 -0.78 12.18
C LEU A 14 0.82 -2.12 11.44
N ASP A 15 0.58 -3.19 12.19
CA ASP A 15 0.43 -4.52 11.64
C ASP A 15 -1.05 -4.91 11.56
N LEU A 16 -1.50 -5.18 10.35
CA LEU A 16 -2.86 -5.61 10.01
C LEU A 16 -2.84 -6.84 9.10
N ALA A 17 -1.77 -7.64 9.15
CA ALA A 17 -1.75 -8.92 8.44
C ALA A 17 -2.89 -9.84 8.90
N ASP A 18 -3.38 -10.72 8.03
CA ASP A 18 -4.37 -11.76 8.37
C ASP A 18 -5.75 -11.25 8.82
N ASN A 19 -6.16 -10.05 8.40
CA ASN A 19 -7.39 -9.39 8.90
C ASN A 19 -8.58 -9.40 7.92
N LYS A 20 -8.48 -10.11 6.79
CA LYS A 20 -9.53 -10.13 5.74
C LYS A 20 -9.90 -8.74 5.22
N ILE A 21 -8.93 -7.82 5.20
CA ILE A 21 -9.12 -6.46 4.68
C ILE A 21 -9.44 -6.55 3.19
N SER A 22 -10.63 -6.09 2.83
CA SER A 22 -11.09 -6.01 1.43
C SER A 22 -10.56 -4.74 0.76
N ALA A 23 -10.90 -4.57 -0.53
CA ALA A 23 -10.63 -3.33 -1.26
C ALA A 23 -11.16 -2.07 -0.54
N ASP A 24 -12.33 -2.13 0.08
CA ASP A 24 -12.90 -0.97 0.79
C ASP A 24 -12.19 -0.69 2.11
N GLY A 25 -11.72 -1.73 2.80
CA GLY A 25 -10.84 -1.56 3.95
C GLY A 25 -9.51 -0.91 3.58
N ALA A 26 -8.90 -1.34 2.47
CA ALA A 26 -7.69 -0.72 1.92
C ALA A 26 -7.91 0.75 1.52
N LYS A 27 -9.06 1.08 0.90
CA LYS A 27 -9.43 2.48 0.60
C LYS A 27 -9.50 3.32 1.87
N ALA A 28 -10.12 2.81 2.93
CA ALA A 28 -10.19 3.54 4.21
C ALA A 28 -8.80 3.79 4.80
N ILE A 29 -7.90 2.81 4.73
CA ILE A 29 -6.50 2.94 5.18
C ILE A 29 -5.76 3.94 4.30
N ALA A 30 -5.92 3.89 2.98
CA ALA A 30 -5.32 4.85 2.06
C ALA A 30 -5.72 6.30 2.37
N THR A 31 -7.01 6.55 2.63
CA THR A 31 -7.47 7.89 3.06
C THR A 31 -6.78 8.33 4.35
N ALA A 32 -6.54 7.42 5.29
CA ALA A 32 -5.82 7.74 6.53
C ALA A 32 -4.33 8.02 6.30
N LEU A 33 -3.68 7.31 5.38
CA LEU A 33 -2.28 7.53 5.02
C LEU A 33 -2.04 8.90 4.38
N MET A 34 -3.03 9.47 3.68
CA MET A 34 -2.89 10.81 3.10
C MET A 34 -2.68 11.91 4.15
N THR A 35 -3.15 11.71 5.38
CA THR A 35 -3.03 12.71 6.45
C THR A 35 -2.07 12.29 7.56
N ASN A 36 -1.85 10.99 7.76
CA ASN A 36 -0.94 10.50 8.77
C ASN A 36 0.52 10.79 8.37
N GLN A 37 1.26 11.44 9.26
CA GLN A 37 2.67 11.82 9.05
C GLN A 37 3.61 11.16 10.07
N THR A 38 3.22 10.02 10.64
CA THR A 38 3.99 9.35 11.69
C THR A 38 4.23 7.87 11.43
N LEU A 39 3.36 7.23 10.66
CA LEU A 39 3.47 5.83 10.31
C LEU A 39 4.58 5.61 9.29
N THR A 40 5.59 4.84 9.68
CA THR A 40 6.73 4.47 8.83
C THR A 40 6.57 3.06 8.27
N THR A 41 5.85 2.18 8.97
CA THR A 41 5.70 0.78 8.62
C THR A 41 4.23 0.36 8.65
N LEU A 42 3.75 -0.16 7.54
CA LEU A 42 2.39 -0.68 7.40
C LEU A 42 2.45 -2.11 6.83
N ASN A 43 1.95 -3.07 7.61
CA ASN A 43 1.79 -4.45 7.16
C ASN A 43 0.33 -4.74 6.82
N LEU A 44 0.06 -5.05 5.55
CA LEU A 44 -1.24 -5.48 5.03
C LEU A 44 -1.15 -6.86 4.37
N GLY A 45 -0.13 -7.64 4.71
CA GLY A 45 0.07 -9.00 4.21
C GLY A 45 -1.12 -9.93 4.49
N ASN A 46 -1.30 -10.95 3.66
CA ASN A 46 -2.33 -11.98 3.82
C ASN A 46 -3.75 -11.43 4.04
N ASN A 47 -4.19 -10.55 3.13
CA ASN A 47 -5.52 -9.94 3.16
C ASN A 47 -6.27 -10.20 1.83
N GLN A 48 -7.36 -9.47 1.58
CA GLN A 48 -8.20 -9.61 0.40
C GLN A 48 -8.18 -8.32 -0.45
N ILE A 49 -7.03 -7.65 -0.49
CA ILE A 49 -6.86 -6.40 -1.22
C ILE A 49 -6.80 -6.72 -2.72
N SER A 50 -7.78 -6.22 -3.47
CA SER A 50 -7.82 -6.32 -4.92
C SER A 50 -7.05 -5.17 -5.59
N ALA A 51 -7.05 -5.14 -6.92
CA ALA A 51 -6.47 -4.05 -7.71
C ALA A 51 -7.02 -2.66 -7.31
N ASP A 52 -8.32 -2.56 -6.99
CA ASP A 52 -8.93 -1.29 -6.57
C ASP A 52 -8.38 -0.80 -5.23
N GLY A 53 -8.18 -1.71 -4.28
CA GLY A 53 -7.59 -1.39 -2.98
C GLY A 53 -6.12 -0.96 -3.12
N ALA A 54 -5.36 -1.68 -3.96
CA ALA A 54 -3.98 -1.32 -4.28
C ALA A 54 -3.86 0.04 -4.97
N THR A 55 -4.79 0.37 -5.88
CA THR A 55 -4.85 1.67 -6.56
C THR A 55 -5.10 2.82 -5.57
N ALA A 56 -5.96 2.61 -4.58
CA ALA A 56 -6.19 3.59 -3.53
C ALA A 56 -4.93 3.81 -2.68
N ILE A 57 -4.25 2.72 -2.28
CA ILE A 57 -2.97 2.80 -1.55
C ILE A 57 -1.91 3.52 -2.38
N ALA A 58 -1.77 3.19 -3.66
CA ALA A 58 -0.87 3.89 -4.58
C ALA A 58 -1.16 5.40 -4.65
N THR A 59 -2.43 5.79 -4.69
CA THR A 59 -2.83 7.20 -4.68
C THR A 59 -2.39 7.90 -3.39
N ALA A 60 -2.50 7.22 -2.24
CA ALA A 60 -2.01 7.76 -0.97
C ALA A 60 -0.48 7.86 -0.91
N LEU A 61 0.25 6.90 -1.51
CA LEU A 61 1.72 6.95 -1.59
C LEU A 61 2.24 8.15 -2.37
N MET A 62 1.50 8.68 -3.34
CA MET A 62 1.93 9.89 -4.08
C MET A 62 2.05 11.13 -3.18
N THR A 63 1.32 11.19 -2.06
CA THR A 63 1.33 12.33 -1.14
C THR A 63 1.94 12.01 0.23
N ASN A 64 1.92 10.75 0.66
CA ASN A 64 2.54 10.34 1.91
C ASN A 64 4.07 10.32 1.78
N GLN A 65 4.75 11.08 2.64
CA GLN A 65 6.21 11.22 2.67
C GLN A 65 6.81 10.68 3.97
N THR A 66 6.15 9.71 4.61
CA THR A 66 6.59 9.17 5.92
C THR A 66 6.67 7.67 5.94
N LEU A 67 5.84 6.98 5.16
CA LEU A 67 5.87 5.54 5.02
C LEU A 67 7.15 5.12 4.29
N THR A 68 7.93 4.25 4.92
CA THR A 68 9.17 3.70 4.41
C THR A 68 9.04 2.21 4.06
N THR A 69 8.12 1.51 4.73
CA THR A 69 7.88 0.07 4.55
C THR A 69 6.40 -0.21 4.36
N LEU A 70 6.06 -0.89 3.26
CA LEU A 70 4.72 -1.34 2.94
C LEU A 70 4.74 -2.81 2.54
N ASP A 71 4.04 -3.65 3.30
CA ASP A 71 3.82 -5.05 2.95
C ASP A 71 2.39 -5.22 2.38
N LEU A 72 2.32 -5.67 1.12
CA LEU A 72 1.10 -6.03 0.41
C LEU A 72 1.14 -7.49 -0.08
N GLY A 73 2.03 -8.32 0.48
CA GLY A 73 2.17 -9.73 0.14
C GLY A 73 0.90 -10.53 0.39
N TYR A 74 0.73 -11.67 -0.27
CA TYR A 74 -0.40 -12.58 -0.09
C TYR A 74 -1.78 -11.89 -0.22
N ASN A 75 -1.96 -11.09 -1.28
CA ASN A 75 -3.22 -10.39 -1.56
C ASN A 75 -3.77 -10.81 -2.94
N GLN A 76 -4.73 -10.05 -3.48
CA GLN A 76 -5.37 -10.31 -4.76
C GLN A 76 -5.09 -9.20 -5.79
N ILE A 77 -3.92 -8.55 -5.67
CA ILE A 77 -3.52 -7.44 -6.52
C ILE A 77 -3.23 -7.98 -7.93
N SER A 78 -3.95 -7.47 -8.93
CA SER A 78 -3.73 -7.81 -10.33
C SER A 78 -2.65 -6.93 -10.96
N ALA A 79 -2.37 -7.14 -12.25
CA ALA A 79 -1.47 -6.29 -13.03
C ALA A 79 -1.84 -4.80 -12.98
N ASP A 80 -3.13 -4.46 -12.93
CA ASP A 80 -3.57 -3.06 -12.91
C ASP A 80 -3.26 -2.37 -11.58
N GLY A 81 -3.45 -3.08 -10.47
CA GLY A 81 -3.05 -2.59 -9.15
C GLY A 81 -1.52 -2.42 -9.05
N ALA A 82 -0.75 -3.36 -9.61
CA ALA A 82 0.71 -3.24 -9.68
C ALA A 82 1.17 -2.04 -10.52
N LYS A 83 0.52 -1.77 -11.67
CA LYS A 83 0.81 -0.59 -12.49
C LYS A 83 0.50 0.71 -11.75
N ALA A 84 -0.58 0.75 -10.97
CA ALA A 84 -0.89 1.91 -10.13
C ALA A 84 0.20 2.13 -9.07
N ILE A 85 0.63 1.08 -8.38
CA ILE A 85 1.74 1.14 -7.42
C ILE A 85 3.03 1.62 -8.11
N ALA A 86 3.40 1.05 -9.26
CA ALA A 86 4.54 1.50 -10.05
C ALA A 86 4.49 2.99 -10.38
N THR A 87 3.29 3.50 -10.71
CA THR A 87 3.11 4.93 -10.99
C THR A 87 3.37 5.80 -9.76
N ALA A 88 2.96 5.34 -8.57
CA ALA A 88 3.22 6.05 -7.32
C ALA A 88 4.71 6.00 -6.92
N LEU A 89 5.39 4.88 -7.17
CA LEU A 89 6.83 4.73 -6.87
C LEU A 89 7.70 5.71 -7.66
N MET A 90 7.31 6.08 -8.89
CA MET A 90 8.06 7.06 -9.69
C MET A 90 8.12 8.46 -9.05
N THR A 91 7.21 8.79 -8.12
CA THR A 91 7.16 10.10 -7.46
C THR A 91 7.40 10.03 -5.95
N ASN A 92 7.12 8.89 -5.32
CA ASN A 92 7.37 8.67 -3.91
C ASN A 92 8.87 8.44 -3.66
N GLN A 93 9.47 9.26 -2.78
CA GLN A 93 10.91 9.20 -2.47
C GLN A 93 11.21 8.61 -1.09
N THR A 94 10.20 8.16 -0.35
CA THR A 94 10.34 7.73 1.05
C THR A 94 10.17 6.24 1.24
N LEU A 95 9.38 5.58 0.39
CA LEU A 95 9.18 4.15 0.42
C LEU A 95 10.45 3.45 -0.07
N THR A 96 11.07 2.67 0.81
CA THR A 96 12.32 1.94 0.54
C THR A 96 12.11 0.44 0.52
N THR A 97 11.03 -0.05 1.14
CA THR A 97 10.68 -1.46 1.20
C THR A 97 9.23 -1.65 0.77
N LEU A 98 9.03 -2.46 -0.26
CA LEU A 98 7.73 -2.85 -0.78
C LEU A 98 7.69 -4.37 -0.98
N ASP A 99 6.77 -5.05 -0.31
CA ASP A 99 6.48 -6.46 -0.56
C ASP A 99 5.20 -6.62 -1.41
N LEU A 100 5.31 -7.39 -2.49
CA LEU A 100 4.23 -7.73 -3.42
C LEU A 100 4.13 -9.24 -3.67
N ALA A 101 4.84 -10.06 -2.89
CA ALA A 101 4.88 -11.51 -3.05
C ALA A 101 3.47 -12.14 -3.04
N ASP A 102 3.32 -13.26 -3.74
CA ASP A 102 2.09 -14.05 -3.75
C ASP A 102 0.80 -13.24 -4.04
N ASN A 103 0.88 -12.35 -5.03
CA ASN A 103 -0.25 -11.65 -5.63
C ASN A 103 -0.57 -12.17 -7.04
N LYS A 104 -1.64 -11.66 -7.66
CA LYS A 104 -2.08 -12.01 -9.03
C LYS A 104 -1.43 -11.11 -10.10
N ILE A 105 -0.17 -10.74 -9.88
CA ILE A 105 0.58 -9.81 -10.74
C ILE A 105 1.08 -10.58 -11.98
N SER A 106 0.66 -10.15 -13.17
CA SER A 106 1.15 -10.71 -14.43
C SER A 106 2.54 -10.15 -14.79
N ALA A 107 3.17 -10.71 -15.83
CA ALA A 107 4.44 -10.23 -16.35
C ALA A 107 4.42 -8.72 -16.67
N ASP A 108 3.31 -8.18 -17.17
CA ASP A 108 3.17 -6.74 -17.46
C ASP A 108 3.18 -5.89 -16.18
N GLY A 109 2.52 -6.37 -15.12
CA GLY A 109 2.53 -5.69 -13.83
C GLY A 109 3.92 -5.73 -13.18
N ALA A 110 4.59 -6.88 -13.26
CA ALA A 110 5.96 -7.03 -12.76
C ALA A 110 6.95 -6.13 -13.54
N LYS A 111 6.81 -6.03 -14.86
CA LYS A 111 7.60 -5.12 -15.70
C LYS A 111 7.37 -3.65 -15.31
N ALA A 112 6.13 -3.27 -15.00
CA ALA A 112 5.83 -1.90 -14.56
C ALA A 112 6.55 -1.57 -13.25
N ILE A 113 6.50 -2.47 -12.24
CA ILE A 113 7.22 -2.30 -10.97
C ILE A 113 8.73 -2.21 -11.23
N ALA A 114 9.30 -3.10 -12.03
CA ALA A 114 10.72 -3.09 -12.35
C ALA A 114 11.20 -1.83 -13.08
N THR A 115 10.31 -1.11 -13.77
CA THR A 115 10.64 0.16 -14.44
C THR A 115 10.56 1.36 -13.48
N ALA A 116 9.84 1.22 -12.37
CA ALA A 116 9.62 2.31 -11.42
C ALA A 116 10.64 2.34 -10.26
N LEU A 117 11.42 1.27 -10.08
CA LEU A 117 12.55 1.16 -9.14
C LEU A 117 13.85 1.63 -9.81
#